data_AF-A0A938CXL5-F1
#
_entry.id   AF-A0A938CXL5-F1
#
_cell.length_a   1.000
_cell.length_b   1.000
_cell.length_c   1.000
_cell.angle_alpha   90.00
_cell.angle_beta   90.00
_cell.angle_gamma   90.00
#
_symmetry.space_group_name_H-M   'P 1'
#
loop_
_entity.id
_entity.type
_entity.pdbx_description
1 polymer ?
#
loop_
_entity_poly.entity_id
_entity_poly.type
_entity_poly.pdbx_seq_one_letter_code
_entity_poly.pdbx_strand_id
1 'polypeptide(L)'
;MAEGYLRQSPLASLGLAARAAAEVGSAGVRMGERDRVGLANLRGDPADTLFLERARQALGTALPLAPNTVAEGGAHRVLWLGPNEWLVASADGVSAAPALAQAVAGLHATATDLSDARVAVTLAG
;
A
#
# COMPACT_ATOMS: atom_id res chain seq x y z
N MET A 1 12.90 -7.73 16.34
CA MET A 1 11.70 -7.64 15.48
C MET A 1 10.69 -8.61 16.06
N ALA A 2 9.42 -8.23 16.20
CA ALA A 2 8.41 -9.15 16.72
C ALA A 2 8.27 -10.38 15.79
N GLU A 3 8.16 -11.57 16.37
CA GLU A 3 7.91 -12.79 15.61
C GLU A 3 6.63 -12.63 14.79
N GLY A 4 6.70 -12.84 13.47
CA GLY A 4 5.57 -12.57 12.57
C GLY A 4 4.29 -13.37 12.88
N TYR A 5 4.40 -14.46 13.64
CA TYR A 5 3.28 -15.26 14.12
C TYR A 5 2.50 -14.59 15.28
N LEU A 6 3.13 -13.65 16.01
CA LEU A 6 2.48 -12.89 17.08
C LEU A 6 1.72 -11.66 16.56
N ARG A 7 1.88 -11.31 15.29
CA ARG A 7 1.20 -10.15 14.69
C ARG A 7 -0.30 -10.42 14.60
N GLN A 8 -1.10 -9.43 14.98
CA GLN A 8 -2.56 -9.45 14.86
C GLN A 8 -2.98 -8.31 13.94
N SER A 9 -3.94 -8.58 13.05
CA SER A 9 -4.53 -7.52 12.24
C SER A 9 -5.34 -6.55 13.13
N PRO A 10 -5.53 -5.29 12.73
CA PRO A 10 -6.34 -4.33 13.49
C PRO A 10 -7.77 -4.80 13.75
N LEU A 11 -8.32 -5.69 12.91
CA LEU A 11 -9.68 -6.22 13.05
C LEU A 11 -9.72 -7.68 13.56
N ALA A 12 -8.59 -8.25 13.98
CA ALA A 12 -8.52 -9.65 14.43
C ALA A 12 -9.52 -9.96 15.57
N SER A 13 -9.74 -9.02 16.48
CA SER A 13 -10.67 -9.15 17.61
C SER A 13 -12.14 -9.31 17.20
N LEU A 14 -12.50 -8.92 15.96
CA LEU A 14 -13.86 -9.07 15.45
C LEU A 14 -14.17 -10.50 14.99
N GLY A 15 -13.15 -11.36 14.83
CA GLY A 15 -13.33 -12.75 14.39
C GLY A 15 -14.02 -12.84 13.03
N LEU A 16 -13.71 -11.93 12.10
CA LEU A 16 -14.43 -11.79 10.83
C LEU A 16 -14.48 -13.08 10.02
N ALA A 17 -13.42 -13.88 10.04
CA ALA A 17 -13.40 -15.19 9.38
C ALA A 17 -14.46 -16.16 9.93
N ALA A 18 -14.70 -16.16 11.25
CA ALA A 18 -15.73 -16.98 11.89
C ALA A 18 -17.15 -16.43 11.67
N ARG A 19 -17.27 -15.14 11.31
CA ARG A 19 -18.53 -14.47 10.99
C ARG A 19 -18.83 -14.43 9.49
N ALA A 20 -17.92 -14.90 8.65
CA ALA A 20 -18.11 -14.93 7.22
C ALA A 20 -19.32 -15.82 6.88
N ALA A 21 -20.35 -15.23 6.30
CA ALA A 21 -21.49 -16.00 5.82
C ALA A 21 -21.09 -16.80 4.58
N ALA A 22 -21.48 -18.08 4.53
CA ALA A 22 -21.25 -18.94 3.36
C ALA A 22 -22.05 -18.48 2.14
N GLU A 23 -23.20 -17.82 2.36
CA GLU A 23 -24.06 -17.26 1.33
C GLU A 23 -24.21 -15.74 1.51
N VAL A 24 -24.19 -15.02 0.38
CA VAL A 24 -24.50 -13.59 0.37
C VAL A 24 -25.99 -13.45 0.63
N GLY A 25 -26.35 -12.93 1.80
CA GLY A 25 -27.75 -12.62 2.13
C GLY A 25 -28.36 -11.62 1.14
N SER A 26 -29.65 -11.34 1.31
CA SER A 26 -30.42 -10.45 0.42
C SER A 26 -29.88 -9.01 0.27
N ALA A 27 -28.89 -8.61 1.08
CA ALA A 27 -28.20 -7.34 0.98
C ALA A 27 -27.29 -7.21 -0.26
N GLY A 28 -26.84 -8.32 -0.87
CA GLY A 28 -26.01 -8.30 -2.08
C GLY A 28 -24.57 -7.79 -1.90
N VAL A 29 -24.17 -7.41 -0.69
CA VAL A 29 -22.85 -6.82 -0.38
C VAL A 29 -22.04 -7.76 0.51
N ARG A 30 -20.74 -7.86 0.21
CA ARG A 30 -19.70 -8.57 0.97
C ARG A 30 -18.66 -7.57 1.45
N MET A 31 -18.24 -7.74 2.71
CA MET A 31 -17.19 -6.94 3.33
C MET A 31 -16.18 -7.88 3.99
N GLY A 32 -14.90 -7.52 3.96
CA GLY A 32 -13.85 -8.30 4.61
C GLY A 32 -12.58 -7.48 4.82
N GLU A 33 -11.72 -7.95 5.71
CA GLU A 33 -10.37 -7.38 5.86
C GLU A 33 -9.43 -8.00 4.82
N ARG A 34 -8.59 -7.17 4.21
CA ARG A 34 -7.40 -7.65 3.49
C ARG A 34 -6.23 -7.54 4.45
N ASP A 35 -5.89 -8.67 5.06
CA ASP A 35 -4.77 -8.74 6.00
C ASP A 35 -3.43 -8.62 5.26
N ARG A 36 -2.40 -8.18 6.00
CA ARG A 36 -0.99 -8.14 5.58
C ARG A 36 -0.76 -7.37 4.27
N VAL A 37 -1.26 -6.13 4.18
CA VAL A 37 -0.90 -5.24 3.07
C VAL A 37 0.37 -4.48 3.43
N GLY A 38 1.43 -4.63 2.63
CA GLY A 38 2.63 -3.83 2.78
C GLY A 38 2.36 -2.42 2.27
N LEU A 39 2.51 -1.40 3.11
CA LEU A 39 2.23 -0.02 2.76
C LEU A 39 3.46 0.85 2.94
N ALA A 40 3.77 1.68 1.96
CA ALA A 40 4.80 2.71 2.06
C ALA A 40 4.24 4.05 1.58
N ASN A 41 4.47 5.12 2.34
CA ASN A 41 4.29 6.47 1.84
C ASN A 41 5.58 6.93 1.19
N LEU A 42 5.49 7.43 -0.03
CA LEU A 42 6.59 8.03 -0.77
C LEU A 42 6.27 9.51 -0.96
N ARG A 43 7.22 10.38 -0.63
CA ARG A 43 7.14 11.82 -0.92
C ARG A 43 8.37 12.27 -1.68
N GLY A 44 8.19 13.18 -2.63
CA GLY A 44 9.26 13.74 -3.46
C GLY A 44 8.71 14.69 -4.51
N ASP A 45 9.58 15.50 -5.10
CA ASP A 45 9.20 16.50 -6.10
C ASP A 45 8.91 15.84 -7.46
N PRO A 46 7.69 15.95 -8.03
CA PRO A 46 7.38 15.41 -9.36
C PRO A 46 8.12 16.14 -10.51
N ALA A 47 8.75 17.28 -10.26
CA ALA A 47 9.60 17.96 -11.25
C ALA A 47 11.04 17.41 -11.26
N ASP A 48 11.45 16.64 -10.24
CA ASP A 48 12.77 16.00 -10.18
C ASP A 48 12.75 14.69 -11.00
N THR A 49 13.33 14.74 -12.20
CA THR A 49 13.42 13.59 -13.11
C THR A 49 14.22 12.42 -12.52
N LEU A 50 15.21 12.70 -11.66
CA LEU A 50 16.02 11.66 -11.02
C LEU A 50 15.21 10.93 -9.95
N PHE A 51 14.41 11.66 -9.16
CA PHE A 51 13.46 11.06 -8.23
C PHE A 51 12.47 10.14 -8.95
N LEU A 52 11.84 10.63 -10.04
CA LEU A 52 10.87 9.84 -10.81
C LEU A 52 11.48 8.56 -11.38
N GLU A 53 12.68 8.65 -11.96
CA GLU A 53 13.34 7.48 -12.56
C GLU A 53 13.75 6.45 -11.51
N ARG A 54 14.29 6.88 -10.37
CA ARG A 54 14.67 5.96 -9.29
C ARG A 54 13.46 5.31 -8.62
N ALA A 55 12.37 6.06 -8.42
CA ALA A 55 11.12 5.51 -7.93
C ALA A 55 10.56 4.48 -8.92
N ARG A 56 10.57 4.78 -10.23
CA ARG A 56 10.14 3.85 -11.28
C ARG A 56 10.96 2.55 -11.29
N GLN A 57 12.27 2.64 -11.14
CA GLN A 57 13.14 1.47 -11.08
C GLN A 57 12.84 0.60 -9.84
N ALA A 58 12.63 1.22 -8.68
CA ALA A 58 12.30 0.50 -7.45
C ALA A 58 10.91 -0.15 -7.50
N LEU A 59 9.93 0.49 -8.14
CA LEU A 59 8.53 0.06 -8.16
C LEU A 59 8.16 -0.78 -9.38
N GLY A 60 8.96 -0.78 -10.44
CA GLY A 60 8.61 -1.40 -11.71
C GLY A 60 7.46 -0.71 -12.47
N THR A 61 6.98 0.44 -11.99
CA THR A 61 5.95 1.27 -12.62
C THR A 61 6.24 2.74 -12.37
N ALA A 62 5.81 3.61 -13.30
CA ALA A 62 5.90 5.04 -13.10
C ALA A 62 4.93 5.49 -11.99
N LEU A 63 5.30 6.57 -11.28
CA LEU A 63 4.40 7.23 -10.35
C LEU A 63 3.25 7.88 -11.13
N PRO A 64 1.97 7.69 -10.72
CA PRO A 64 0.87 8.46 -11.30
C PRO A 64 1.06 9.94 -10.97
N LEU A 65 0.95 10.83 -11.95
CA LEU A 65 1.07 12.28 -11.72
C LEU A 65 -0.27 13.01 -11.78
N ALA A 66 -1.28 12.40 -12.42
CA ALA A 66 -2.63 12.95 -12.45
C ALA A 66 -3.33 12.72 -11.10
N PRO A 67 -4.02 13.73 -10.54
CA PRO A 67 -4.76 13.59 -9.29
C PRO A 67 -5.72 12.40 -9.29
N ASN A 68 -5.80 11.70 -8.15
CA ASN A 68 -6.70 10.57 -7.94
C ASN A 68 -6.55 9.41 -8.94
N THR A 69 -5.35 9.20 -9.49
CA THR A 69 -5.05 8.06 -10.36
C THR A 69 -4.19 7.01 -9.65
N VAL A 70 -4.20 5.81 -10.21
CA VAL A 70 -3.44 4.65 -9.71
C VAL A 70 -2.60 4.11 -10.85
N ALA A 71 -1.34 3.78 -10.56
CA ALA A 71 -0.49 3.01 -11.46
C ALA A 71 -0.27 1.61 -10.89
N GLU A 72 -0.20 0.60 -11.75
CA GLU A 72 0.01 -0.79 -11.37
C GLU A 72 1.15 -1.38 -12.19
N GLY A 73 2.09 -2.04 -11.52
CA GLY A 73 3.18 -2.75 -12.19
C GLY A 73 4.04 -3.53 -11.20
N GLY A 74 4.59 -4.66 -11.68
CA GLY A 74 5.29 -5.60 -10.82
C GLY A 74 4.38 -6.11 -9.68
N ALA A 75 4.86 -5.99 -8.45
CA ALA A 75 4.12 -6.35 -7.23
C ALA A 75 3.42 -5.15 -6.55
N HIS A 76 3.44 -3.97 -7.17
CA HIS A 76 3.05 -2.71 -6.54
C HIS A 76 1.83 -2.07 -7.22
N ARG A 77 0.94 -1.52 -6.38
CA ARG A 77 -0.05 -0.53 -6.78
C ARG A 77 0.34 0.80 -6.15
N VAL A 78 0.43 1.85 -6.95
CA VAL A 78 0.84 3.18 -6.51
C VAL A 78 -0.36 4.11 -6.64
N LEU A 79 -0.85 4.60 -5.51
CA LEU A 79 -1.99 5.50 -5.43
C LEU A 79 -1.49 6.94 -5.29
N TRP A 80 -1.99 7.84 -6.12
CA TRP A 80 -1.76 9.27 -5.95
C TRP A 80 -2.50 9.77 -4.69
N LEU A 81 -1.81 10.48 -3.80
CA LEU A 81 -2.40 11.12 -2.62
C LEU A 81 -2.31 12.65 -2.65
N GLY A 82 -1.30 13.18 -3.33
CA GLY A 82 -1.06 14.61 -3.44
C GLY A 82 -0.02 14.92 -4.51
N PRO A 83 0.21 16.21 -4.83
CA PRO A 83 1.15 16.62 -5.87
C PRO A 83 2.57 16.05 -5.71
N ASN A 84 2.98 15.78 -4.48
CA ASN A 84 4.30 15.26 -4.11
C ASN A 84 4.19 14.04 -3.18
N GLU A 85 3.08 13.28 -3.22
CA GLU A 85 2.80 12.22 -2.25
C GLU A 85 2.04 11.04 -2.86
N TRP A 86 2.54 9.83 -2.57
CA TRP A 86 1.99 8.57 -3.04
C TRP A 86 1.91 7.52 -1.93
N LEU A 87 0.90 6.65 -2.03
CA LEU A 87 0.82 5.42 -1.24
C LEU A 87 1.14 4.23 -2.13
N VAL A 88 2.21 3.51 -1.79
CA VAL A 88 2.60 2.28 -2.46
C VAL A 88 2.06 1.11 -1.65
N ALA A 89 1.24 0.27 -2.28
CA ALA A 89 0.76 -0.98 -1.72
C ALA A 89 1.43 -2.16 -2.41
N SER A 90 2.05 -3.04 -1.63
CA SER A 90 2.70 -4.28 -2.10
C SER A 90 1.78 -5.48 -1.90
N ALA A 91 1.66 -6.31 -2.94
CA ALA A 91 0.77 -7.47 -2.93
C ALA A 91 1.26 -8.63 -2.02
N ASP A 92 2.56 -8.72 -1.78
CA ASP A 92 3.23 -9.75 -0.97
C ASP A 92 3.19 -9.47 0.55
N GLY A 93 2.66 -8.31 0.94
CA GLY A 93 2.57 -7.88 2.33
C GLY A 93 3.85 -7.32 2.91
N VAL A 94 4.89 -7.12 2.10
CA VAL A 94 6.16 -6.53 2.52
C VAL A 94 6.20 -5.08 2.05
N SER A 95 6.39 -4.14 2.98
CA SER A 95 6.48 -2.73 2.64
C SER A 95 7.66 -2.47 1.70
N ALA A 96 7.41 -1.70 0.63
CA ALA A 96 8.46 -1.23 -0.27
C ALA A 96 9.32 -0.11 0.34
N ALA A 97 8.98 0.37 1.55
CA ALA A 97 9.63 1.54 2.16
C ALA A 97 11.16 1.42 2.27
N PRO A 98 11.77 0.28 2.67
CA PRO A 98 13.24 0.17 2.72
C PRO A 98 13.90 0.30 1.34
N ALA A 99 13.33 -0.36 0.32
CA ALA A 99 13.84 -0.30 -1.05
C ALA A 99 13.69 1.10 -1.64
N LEU A 100 12.55 1.75 -1.39
CA LEU A 100 12.30 3.13 -1.80
C LEU A 100 13.23 4.12 -1.09
N ALA A 101 13.43 3.98 0.22
CA ALA A 101 14.34 4.82 0.99
C ALA A 101 15.78 4.72 0.44
N GLN A 102 16.21 3.52 0.08
CA GLN A 102 17.50 3.33 -0.59
C GLN A 102 17.53 3.96 -1.98
N ALA A 103 16.47 3.79 -2.78
CA ALA A 103 16.40 4.35 -4.13
C ALA A 103 16.47 5.89 -4.12
N VAL A 104 15.76 6.54 -3.19
CA VAL A 104 15.69 8.01 -3.14
C VAL A 104 16.75 8.64 -2.24
N ALA A 105 17.72 7.85 -1.74
CA ALA A 105 18.80 8.34 -0.89
C ALA A 105 19.58 9.49 -1.56
N GLY A 106 19.79 10.56 -0.79
CA GLY A 106 20.47 11.78 -1.23
C GLY A 106 19.58 12.78 -1.98
N LEU A 107 18.29 12.48 -2.19
CA LEU A 107 17.31 13.41 -2.77
C LEU A 107 16.47 14.06 -1.67
N HIS A 108 15.77 15.15 -2.00
CA HIS A 108 14.73 15.72 -1.13
C HIS A 108 13.44 14.89 -1.21
N ALA A 109 13.50 13.67 -0.68
CA ALA A 109 12.44 12.68 -0.75
C ALA A 109 12.44 11.80 0.52
N THR A 110 11.30 11.18 0.81
CA THR A 110 11.14 10.31 1.98
C THR A 110 10.33 9.08 1.61
N ALA A 111 10.70 7.92 2.17
CA ALA A 111 9.88 6.73 2.15
C ALA A 111 9.65 6.24 3.58
N THR A 112 8.39 5.98 3.96
CA THR A 112 8.02 5.59 5.32
C THR A 112 7.11 4.38 5.29
N ASP A 113 7.42 3.35 6.08
CA ASP A 113 6.56 2.19 6.24
C ASP A 113 5.30 2.57 7.03
N LEU A 114 4.14 2.33 6.44
CA LEU A 114 2.82 2.60 7.02
C LEU A 114 1.96 1.33 7.13
N SER A 115 2.57 0.15 7.08
CA SER A 115 1.84 -1.14 7.09
C SER A 115 1.03 -1.35 8.37
N ASP A 116 1.46 -0.75 9.50
CA ASP A 116 0.72 -0.79 10.78
C ASP A 116 -0.13 0.47 11.03
N ALA A 117 -0.08 1.46 10.14
CA ALA A 117 -0.79 2.74 10.32
C ALA A 117 -2.21 2.73 9.73
N ARG A 118 -2.54 1.71 8.91
CA ARG A 118 -3.82 1.60 8.21
C ARG A 118 -4.29 0.15 8.16
N VAL A 119 -5.61 -0.02 8.10
CA VAL A 119 -6.25 -1.31 7.77
C VAL A 119 -6.84 -1.24 6.36
N ALA A 120 -6.73 -2.33 5.62
CA ALA A 120 -7.37 -2.47 4.31
C ALA A 120 -8.67 -3.25 4.47
N VAL A 121 -9.78 -2.59 4.12
CA VAL A 121 -11.11 -3.20 4.08
C VAL A 121 -11.54 -3.33 2.63
N THR A 122 -12.07 -4.49 2.27
CA THR A 122 -12.66 -4.78 0.97
C THR A 122 -14.17 -4.72 1.08
N LEU A 123 -14.81 -4.18 0.03
CA LEU A 123 -16.25 -4.12 -0.13
C LEU A 123 -16.56 -4.51 -1.58
N ALA A 124 -17.46 -5.47 -1.80
CA ALA A 124 -17.81 -5.98 -3.12
C ALA A 124 -19.26 -6.46 -3.15
N GLY A 125 -19.96 -6.30 -4.27
CA GLY A 125 -21.37 -6.65 -4.45
C GLY A 125 -21.88 -6.14 -5.78
#